data_AF-A0A7Y2AZ39-F1
#
_entry.id   AF-A0A7Y2AZ39-F1
#
_cell.length_a   1.000
_cell.length_b   1.000
_cell.length_c   1.000
_cell.angle_alpha   90.00
_cell.angle_beta   90.00
_cell.angle_gamma   90.00
#
_symmetry.space_group_name_H-M   'P 1'
#
loop_
_entity.id
_entity.type
_entity.pdbx_description
1 polymer ?
#
loop_
_entity_poly.entity_id
_entity_poly.type
_entity_poly.pdbx_seq_one_letter_code
_entity_poly.pdbx_strand_id
1 'polypeptide(L)'
;MFESSALLGGELWRLVTAHFTHLSTSHLAWNTATFLVLLLWSSKLGKLDESLEFVAVAAPALSVLLLLAGIDWYLGLSGVLHGLLVLLLLRSTAVIKWPGIALLVVKLWLQPRFDGVSAVQESLPVLHEAHWLGVALALGYFLLRRPGLQLS
;
A
#
# COMPACT_ATOMS: atom_id res chain seq x y z
N MET A 1 -11.32 4.32 9.69
CA MET A 1 -11.27 2.85 9.59
C MET A 1 -12.25 2.41 8.51
N PHE A 2 -11.82 1.44 7.71
CA PHE A 2 -12.66 0.73 6.75
C PHE A 2 -13.48 -0.31 7.52
N GLU A 3 -14.77 -0.36 7.25
CA GLU A 3 -15.71 -1.36 7.75
C GLU A 3 -16.66 -1.71 6.62
N SER A 4 -16.74 -3.00 6.25
CA SER A 4 -17.52 -3.46 5.09
C SER A 4 -19.00 -3.11 5.21
N SER A 5 -19.60 -3.33 6.39
CA SER A 5 -21.00 -3.03 6.67
C SER A 5 -21.33 -1.54 6.56
N ALA A 6 -20.47 -0.67 7.11
CA ALA A 6 -20.65 0.78 7.04
C ALA A 6 -20.51 1.31 5.60
N LEU A 7 -19.58 0.75 4.82
CA LEU A 7 -19.43 1.08 3.40
C LEU A 7 -20.67 0.69 2.58
N LEU A 8 -21.20 -0.51 2.80
CA LEU A 8 -22.45 -0.96 2.19
C LEU A 8 -23.66 -0.12 2.65
N GLY A 9 -23.57 0.46 3.85
CA GLY A 9 -24.52 1.45 4.39
C GLY A 9 -24.38 2.87 3.82
N GLY A 10 -23.44 3.12 2.89
CA GLY A 10 -23.29 4.40 2.19
C GLY A 10 -22.19 5.32 2.74
N GLU A 11 -21.39 4.88 3.72
CA GLU A 11 -20.30 5.67 4.29
C GLU A 11 -19.04 5.70 3.39
N LEU A 12 -19.20 6.11 2.13
CA LEU A 12 -18.17 6.00 1.07
C LEU A 12 -16.87 6.78 1.38
N TRP A 13 -16.91 7.78 2.26
CA TRP A 13 -15.69 8.48 2.70
C TRP A 13 -14.68 7.53 3.36
N ARG A 14 -15.13 6.39 3.91
CA ARG A 14 -14.27 5.36 4.50
C ARG A 14 -13.31 4.72 3.50
N LEU A 15 -13.63 4.75 2.20
CA LEU A 15 -12.71 4.30 1.14
C LEU A 15 -11.39 5.08 1.15
N VAL A 16 -11.40 6.31 1.67
CA VAL A 16 -10.20 7.16 1.75
C VAL A 16 -9.76 7.31 3.19
N THR A 17 -10.67 7.67 4.11
CA THR A 17 -10.31 8.00 5.50
C THR A 17 -9.73 6.81 6.29
N ALA A 18 -9.99 5.56 5.88
CA ALA A 18 -9.39 4.37 6.48
C ALA A 18 -7.85 4.38 6.48
N HIS A 19 -7.23 5.03 5.50
CA HIS A 19 -5.78 5.10 5.34
C HIS A 19 -5.11 6.11 6.27
N PHE A 20 -5.90 6.99 6.92
CA PHE A 20 -5.41 7.97 7.90
C PHE A 20 -5.60 7.48 9.34
N THR A 21 -6.42 6.45 9.56
CA THR A 21 -6.55 5.79 10.86
C THR A 21 -5.51 4.69 11.03
N HIS A 22 -4.88 4.60 12.21
CA HIS A 22 -3.76 3.70 12.48
C HIS A 22 -3.95 2.93 13.79
N LEU A 23 -3.35 1.73 13.86
CA LEU A 23 -3.46 0.78 14.98
C LEU A 23 -2.87 1.33 16.28
N SER A 24 -1.77 2.08 16.14
CA SER A 24 -1.09 2.78 17.23
C SER A 24 -0.42 4.05 16.72
N THR A 25 0.03 4.88 17.66
CA THR A 25 0.89 6.04 17.37
C THR A 25 2.24 5.62 16.78
N SER A 26 2.78 4.47 17.19
CA SER A 26 4.02 3.91 16.63
C SER A 26 3.81 3.53 15.16
N HIS A 27 2.71 2.84 14.85
CA HIS A 27 2.39 2.46 13.48
C HIS A 27 2.16 3.69 12.59
N LEU A 28 1.49 4.73 13.11
CA LEU A 28 1.36 6.02 12.41
C LEU A 28 2.73 6.65 12.13
N ALA A 29 3.64 6.67 13.12
CA ALA A 29 4.97 7.25 12.97
C ALA A 29 5.78 6.52 11.88
N TRP A 30 5.79 5.19 11.90
CA TRP A 30 6.50 4.39 10.89
C TRP A 30 5.91 4.55 9.47
N ASN A 31 4.59 4.59 9.34
CA ASN A 31 3.95 4.84 8.03
C ASN A 31 4.28 6.25 7.52
N THR A 32 4.25 7.26 8.39
CA THR A 32 4.57 8.64 8.02
C THR A 32 6.04 8.77 7.60
N ALA A 33 6.97 8.22 8.38
CA ALA A 33 8.39 8.22 8.05
C ALA A 33 8.66 7.50 6.72
N THR A 34 8.06 6.33 6.53
CA THR A 34 8.18 5.56 5.27
C THR A 34 7.63 6.36 4.10
N PHE A 35 6.46 6.98 4.25
CA PHE A 35 5.85 7.79 3.20
C PHE A 35 6.77 8.94 2.80
N LEU A 36 7.31 9.70 3.76
CA LEU A 36 8.24 10.79 3.48
C LEU A 36 9.51 10.31 2.77
N VAL A 37 10.10 9.19 3.20
CA VAL A 37 11.28 8.62 2.55
C VAL A 37 10.98 8.22 1.10
N LEU A 38 9.82 7.59 0.85
CA LEU A 38 9.40 7.22 -0.51
C LEU A 38 9.14 8.45 -1.37
N LEU A 39 8.55 9.53 -0.82
CA LEU A 39 8.39 10.78 -1.56
C LEU A 39 9.74 11.42 -1.90
N LEU A 40 10.69 11.47 -0.97
CA LEU A 40 12.04 11.97 -1.24
C LEU A 40 12.74 11.14 -2.31
N TRP A 41 12.62 9.82 -2.25
CA TRP A 41 13.18 8.95 -3.28
C TRP A 41 12.50 9.15 -4.63
N SER A 42 11.17 9.27 -4.67
CA SER A 42 10.42 9.55 -5.89
C SER A 42 10.84 10.87 -6.55
N SER A 43 11.10 11.90 -5.74
CA SER A 43 11.61 13.20 -6.20
C SER A 43 13.00 13.04 -6.83
N LYS A 44 13.90 12.27 -6.22
CA LYS A 44 15.22 11.94 -6.81
C LYS A 44 15.13 11.19 -8.14
N LEU A 45 14.07 10.39 -8.33
CA LEU A 45 13.80 9.69 -9.59
C LEU A 45 13.05 10.55 -10.62
N GLY A 46 12.64 11.78 -10.28
CA GLY A 46 11.78 12.62 -11.12
C GLY A 46 10.36 12.06 -11.28
N LYS A 47 9.86 11.29 -10.30
CA LYS A 47 8.58 10.58 -10.30
C LYS A 47 7.64 11.00 -9.16
N LEU A 48 7.81 12.21 -8.63
CA LEU A 48 6.99 12.70 -7.52
C LEU A 48 5.51 12.77 -7.91
N ASP A 49 5.18 13.36 -9.05
CA ASP A 49 3.79 13.48 -9.52
C ASP A 49 3.14 12.11 -9.73
N GLU A 50 3.86 11.19 -10.38
CA GLU A 50 3.39 9.80 -10.58
C GLU A 50 3.13 9.09 -9.24
N SER A 51 3.95 9.37 -8.23
CA SER A 51 3.84 8.78 -6.90
C SER A 51 2.64 9.32 -6.12
N LEU A 52 2.42 10.63 -6.15
CA LEU A 52 1.26 11.27 -5.51
C LEU A 52 -0.04 10.83 -6.19
N GLU A 53 -0.03 10.75 -7.52
CA GLU A 53 -1.16 10.23 -8.28
C GLU A 53 -1.43 8.76 -7.94
N PHE A 54 -0.39 7.92 -7.90
CA PHE A 54 -0.56 6.53 -7.50
C PHE A 54 -1.18 6.43 -6.12
N VAL A 55 -0.72 7.19 -5.12
CA VAL A 55 -1.28 7.18 -3.76
C VAL A 55 -2.75 7.60 -3.76
N ALA A 56 -3.10 8.65 -4.51
CA ALA A 56 -4.47 9.16 -4.60
C ALA A 56 -5.44 8.13 -5.21
N VAL A 57 -4.98 7.35 -6.20
CA VAL A 57 -5.80 6.31 -6.85
C VAL A 57 -5.79 4.99 -6.04
N ALA A 58 -4.63 4.61 -5.51
CA ALA A 58 -4.43 3.32 -4.85
C ALA A 58 -5.17 3.22 -3.52
N ALA A 59 -5.31 4.32 -2.76
CA ALA A 59 -6.05 4.32 -1.50
C ALA A 59 -7.52 3.87 -1.69
N PRO A 60 -8.37 4.58 -2.46
CA PRO A 60 -9.74 4.13 -2.68
C PRO A 60 -9.81 2.79 -3.42
N ALA A 61 -8.91 2.53 -4.37
CA ALA A 61 -8.89 1.24 -5.08
C ALA A 61 -8.59 0.05 -4.15
N LEU A 62 -7.65 0.20 -3.21
CA LEU A 62 -7.35 -0.81 -2.20
C LEU A 62 -8.57 -1.10 -1.34
N SER A 63 -9.26 -0.05 -0.87
CA SER A 63 -10.49 -0.24 -0.09
C SER A 63 -11.58 -0.97 -0.88
N VAL A 64 -11.77 -0.65 -2.17
CA VAL A 64 -12.71 -1.38 -3.02
C VAL A 64 -12.30 -2.86 -3.16
N LEU A 65 -11.02 -3.16 -3.38
CA LEU A 65 -10.54 -4.54 -3.46
C LEU A 65 -10.75 -5.30 -2.15
N LEU A 66 -10.53 -4.67 -1.01
CA LEU A 66 -10.79 -5.26 0.31
C LEU A 66 -12.28 -5.58 0.50
N LEU A 67 -13.16 -4.66 0.08
CA LEU A 67 -14.62 -4.88 0.11
C LEU A 67 -15.01 -6.07 -0.77
N LEU A 68 -14.47 -6.15 -1.99
CA LEU A 68 -14.74 -7.27 -2.91
C LEU A 68 -14.16 -8.59 -2.42
N ALA A 69 -13.06 -8.55 -1.66
CA ALA A 69 -12.46 -9.72 -1.02
C ALA A 69 -13.19 -10.17 0.26
N GLY A 70 -14.28 -9.50 0.65
CA GLY A 70 -15.05 -9.85 1.85
C GLY A 70 -14.31 -9.56 3.16
N ILE A 71 -13.36 -8.62 3.14
CA ILE A 71 -12.66 -8.19 4.36
C ILE A 71 -13.61 -7.34 5.19
N ASP A 72 -13.75 -7.68 6.47
CA ASP A 72 -14.67 -6.96 7.38
C ASP A 72 -14.13 -5.59 7.78
N TRP A 73 -12.83 -5.50 8.07
CA TRP A 73 -12.23 -4.28 8.56
C TRP A 73 -10.78 -4.08 8.09
N TYR A 74 -10.39 -2.81 7.96
CA TYR A 74 -9.02 -2.42 7.62
C TYR A 74 -8.72 -1.00 8.10
N LEU A 75 -7.46 -0.72 8.44
CA LEU A 75 -6.99 0.64 8.69
C LEU A 75 -5.48 0.74 8.48
N GLY A 76 -5.04 1.90 8.00
CA GLY A 76 -3.63 2.24 7.82
C GLY A 76 -3.25 2.48 6.36
N LEU A 77 -2.11 3.17 6.18
CA LEU A 77 -1.57 3.51 4.86
C LEU A 77 -0.66 2.41 4.28
N SER A 78 -0.28 1.42 5.08
CA SER A 78 0.80 0.49 4.77
C SER A 78 0.61 -0.27 3.46
N GLY A 79 -0.62 -0.66 3.10
CA GLY A 79 -0.90 -1.32 1.82
C GLY A 79 -0.51 -0.44 0.62
N VAL A 80 -0.94 0.82 0.65
CA VAL A 80 -0.59 1.82 -0.36
C VAL A 80 0.92 2.06 -0.40
N LEU A 81 1.60 2.12 0.75
CA LEU A 81 3.06 2.32 0.80
C LEU A 81 3.85 1.14 0.22
N HIS A 82 3.40 -0.10 0.42
CA HIS A 82 4.03 -1.27 -0.21
C HIS A 82 3.86 -1.22 -1.74
N GLY A 83 2.69 -0.79 -2.22
CA GLY A 83 2.48 -0.52 -3.65
C GLY A 83 3.41 0.58 -4.18
N LEU A 84 3.50 1.70 -3.47
CA LEU A 84 4.36 2.83 -3.88
C LEU A 84 5.84 2.40 -3.93
N LEU A 85 6.30 1.63 -2.95
CA LEU A 85 7.64 1.05 -2.96
C LEU A 85 7.88 0.20 -4.21
N VAL A 86 6.96 -0.70 -4.57
CA VAL A 86 7.08 -1.50 -5.80
C VAL A 86 7.12 -0.62 -7.04
N LEU A 87 6.25 0.39 -7.12
CA LEU A 87 6.24 1.32 -8.25
C LEU A 87 7.60 2.00 -8.42
N LEU A 88 8.19 2.52 -7.33
CA LEU A 88 9.50 3.16 -7.36
C LEU A 88 10.63 2.18 -7.69
N LEU A 89 10.57 0.95 -7.18
CA LEU A 89 11.52 -0.10 -7.56
C LEU A 89 11.44 -0.41 -9.06
N LEU A 90 10.25 -0.49 -9.64
CA LEU A 90 10.06 -0.71 -11.08
C LEU A 90 10.57 0.46 -11.94
N ARG A 91 10.56 1.68 -11.40
CA ARG A 91 11.14 2.88 -12.02
C ARG A 91 12.65 3.04 -11.75
N SER A 92 13.23 2.20 -10.90
CA SER A 92 14.65 2.23 -10.54
C SER A 92 15.54 1.40 -11.47
N THR A 93 16.85 1.56 -11.32
CA THR A 93 17.87 0.74 -12.01
C THR A 93 17.79 -0.73 -11.59
N ALA A 94 18.27 -1.65 -12.44
CA ALA A 94 18.24 -3.09 -12.15
C ALA A 94 18.96 -3.46 -10.83
N VAL A 95 20.03 -2.75 -10.50
CA VAL A 95 20.83 -2.92 -9.28
C VAL A 95 20.01 -2.67 -8.01
N ILE A 96 19.05 -1.73 -8.06
CA ILE A 96 18.18 -1.44 -6.91
C ILE A 96 16.88 -2.24 -6.99
N LYS A 97 16.30 -2.32 -8.19
CA LYS A 97 15.00 -2.94 -8.47
C LYS A 97 14.92 -4.37 -7.99
N TRP A 98 15.80 -5.24 -8.48
CA TRP A 98 15.66 -6.68 -8.24
C TRP A 98 15.98 -7.08 -6.80
N PRO A 99 17.06 -6.59 -6.17
CA PRO A 99 17.28 -6.85 -4.74
C PRO A 99 16.16 -6.29 -3.87
N GLY A 100 15.67 -5.08 -4.17
CA GLY A 100 14.57 -4.48 -3.42
C GLY A 100 13.25 -5.26 -3.53
N ILE A 101 12.91 -5.74 -4.74
CA ILE A 101 11.75 -6.62 -4.94
C ILE A 101 11.93 -7.94 -4.18
N ALA A 102 13.11 -8.55 -4.24
CA ALA A 102 13.38 -9.79 -3.52
C ALA A 102 13.24 -9.62 -2.00
N LEU A 103 13.84 -8.56 -1.44
CA LEU A 103 13.70 -8.20 -0.02
C LEU A 103 12.24 -7.96 0.38
N LEU A 104 11.49 -7.23 -0.44
CA LEU A 104 10.07 -6.98 -0.18
C LEU A 104 9.25 -8.26 -0.17
N VAL A 105 9.46 -9.14 -1.15
CA VAL A 105 8.79 -10.43 -1.23
C VAL A 105 9.14 -11.27 -0.01
N VAL A 106 10.42 -11.42 0.32
CA VAL A 106 10.86 -12.14 1.53
C VAL A 106 10.19 -11.56 2.79
N LYS A 107 10.19 -10.24 2.96
CA LYS A 107 9.50 -9.57 4.07
C LYS A 107 8.03 -9.95 4.12
N LEU A 108 7.30 -9.85 3.01
CA LEU A 108 5.86 -10.12 2.96
C LEU A 108 5.53 -11.59 3.22
N TRP A 109 6.39 -12.50 2.79
CA TRP A 109 6.28 -13.93 3.10
C TRP A 109 6.55 -14.22 4.58
N LEU A 110 7.56 -13.59 5.17
CA LEU A 110 7.91 -13.82 6.56
C LEU A 110 6.92 -13.16 7.53
N GLN A 111 6.30 -12.04 7.15
CA GLN A 111 5.51 -11.22 8.07
C GLN A 111 4.43 -12.00 8.86
N PRO A 112 3.53 -12.80 8.24
CA PRO A 112 2.51 -13.55 8.99
C PRO A 112 3.09 -14.58 9.97
N ARG A 113 4.36 -14.97 9.80
CA ARG A 113 5.05 -15.97 10.65
C ARG A 113 5.64 -15.35 11.92
N PHE A 114 5.79 -14.03 11.97
CA PHE A 114 6.40 -13.31 13.10
C PHE A 114 5.43 -12.37 13.83
N ASP A 115 4.27 -12.08 13.24
CA ASP A 115 3.27 -11.17 13.82
C ASP A 115 2.66 -11.68 15.15
N GLY A 116 2.75 -12.98 15.46
CA GLY A 116 2.38 -13.52 16.77
C GLY A 116 3.23 -12.98 17.94
N VAL A 117 4.42 -12.42 17.68
CA VAL A 117 5.30 -11.79 18.68
C VAL A 117 5.00 -10.28 18.82
N SER A 118 4.48 -9.65 17.76
CA SER A 118 4.18 -8.21 17.69
C SER A 118 2.75 -7.84 18.10
N ALA A 119 1.82 -8.79 18.08
CA ALA A 119 0.44 -8.61 18.55
C ALA A 119 0.33 -8.25 20.05
N VAL A 120 1.41 -8.39 20.82
CA VAL A 120 1.49 -7.93 22.22
C VAL A 120 1.58 -6.38 22.30
N GLN A 121 2.02 -5.72 21.23
CA GLN A 121 2.28 -4.27 21.20
C GLN A 121 1.23 -3.47 20.41
N GLU A 122 0.47 -4.13 19.52
CA GLU A 122 -0.59 -3.54 18.71
C GLU A 122 -1.95 -4.13 19.13
N SER A 123 -2.96 -3.28 19.32
CA SER A 123 -4.28 -3.69 19.84
C SER A 123 -5.11 -4.53 18.86
N LEU A 124 -4.76 -4.51 17.57
CA LEU A 124 -5.39 -5.28 16.50
C LEU A 124 -4.30 -5.80 15.54
N PRO A 125 -4.50 -6.97 14.90
CA PRO A 125 -3.52 -7.53 13.98
C PRO A 125 -3.37 -6.71 12.70
N VAL A 126 -2.20 -6.75 12.07
CA VAL A 126 -2.00 -6.12 10.76
C VAL A 126 -2.61 -7.00 9.68
N LEU A 127 -3.46 -6.44 8.81
CA LEU A 127 -4.02 -7.16 7.67
C LEU A 127 -2.97 -7.28 6.54
N HIS A 128 -2.33 -8.45 6.43
CA HIS A 128 -1.23 -8.67 5.49
C HIS A 128 -1.68 -8.71 4.02
N GLU A 129 -2.91 -9.13 3.77
CA GLU A 129 -3.55 -9.19 2.45
C GLU A 129 -3.53 -7.81 1.79
N ALA A 130 -3.73 -6.75 2.57
CA ALA A 130 -3.68 -5.38 2.07
C ALA A 130 -2.31 -4.99 1.50
N HIS A 131 -1.20 -5.55 2.02
CA HIS A 131 0.13 -5.30 1.47
C HIS A 131 0.28 -5.94 0.08
N TRP A 132 -0.17 -7.18 -0.08
CA TRP A 132 -0.14 -7.87 -1.38
C TRP A 132 -1.05 -7.20 -2.41
N LEU A 133 -2.24 -6.76 -2.01
CA LEU A 133 -3.14 -5.98 -2.87
C LEU A 133 -2.51 -4.65 -3.29
N GLY A 134 -1.81 -3.97 -2.38
CA GLY A 134 -1.03 -2.77 -2.71
C GLY A 134 0.04 -3.02 -3.78
N VAL A 135 0.77 -4.13 -3.67
CA VAL A 135 1.73 -4.56 -4.70
C VAL A 135 1.03 -4.83 -6.04
N ALA A 136 -0.10 -5.53 -6.02
CA ALA A 136 -0.88 -5.82 -7.23
C ALA A 136 -1.38 -4.55 -7.92
N LEU A 137 -1.87 -3.57 -7.14
CA LEU A 137 -2.28 -2.25 -7.65
C LEU A 137 -1.12 -1.52 -8.33
N ALA A 138 0.08 -1.55 -7.75
CA ALA A 138 1.26 -0.94 -8.35
C ALA A 138 1.66 -1.59 -9.68
N LEU A 139 1.58 -2.93 -9.76
CA LEU A 139 1.83 -3.66 -11.01
C LEU A 139 0.80 -3.29 -12.08
N GLY A 140 -0.50 -3.28 -11.74
CA GLY A 140 -1.57 -2.88 -12.65
C GLY A 140 -1.39 -1.45 -13.16
N TYR A 141 -1.15 -0.51 -12.24
CA TYR A 141 -0.88 0.89 -12.56
C TYR A 141 0.33 1.05 -13.50
N PHE A 142 1.44 0.35 -13.19
CA PHE A 142 2.65 0.38 -14.01
C PHE A 142 2.41 -0.15 -15.42
N LEU A 143 1.65 -1.23 -15.57
CA LEU A 143 1.34 -1.86 -16.85
C LEU A 143 0.44 -0.96 -17.71
N LEU A 144 -0.62 -0.38 -17.14
CA LEU A 144 -1.53 0.52 -17.84
C LEU A 144 -0.85 1.79 -18.36
N ARG A 145 0.25 2.21 -17.73
CA ARG A 145 1.03 3.39 -18.13
C ARG A 145 2.24 3.08 -19.01
N ARG A 146 2.36 1.86 -19.52
CA ARG A 146 3.40 1.57 -20.51
C ARG A 146 3.02 2.22 -21.85
N PRO A 147 3.95 2.92 -22.52
CA PRO A 147 3.68 3.59 -23.80
C PRO A 147 3.12 2.68 -24.91
N GLY A 148 3.29 1.36 -24.82
CA GLY A 148 2.81 0.39 -25.81
C GLY A 148 1.42 -0.20 -25.56
N LEU A 149 0.70 0.22 -24.52
CA LEU A 149 -0.65 -0.29 -24.18
C LEU A 149 -1.77 0.76 -24.38
N GLN A 150 -1.44 1.96 -24.87
CA GLN A 150 -2.44 2.91 -25.33
C GLN A 150 -2.96 2.41 -26.68
N LEU A 151 -4.14 1.79 -26.68
CA LEU A 151 -4.84 1.40 -27.90
C LEU A 151 -5.11 2.68 -28.71
N SER A 152 -4.40 2.80 -29.84
CA SER A 152 -4.61 3.82 -30.88
C SER A 152 -5.97 3.66 -31.56
#